data_AF-A0A353B5M4-F1
#
_entry.id   AF-A0A353B5M4-F1
#
_cell.length_a   1.000
_cell.length_b   1.000
_cell.length_c   1.000
_cell.angle_alpha   90.00
_cell.angle_beta   90.00
_cell.angle_gamma   90.00
#
_symmetry.space_group_name_H-M   'P 1'
#
loop_
_entity.id
_entity.type
_entity.pdbx_description
1 polymer ?
#
loop_
_entity_poly.entity_id
_entity_poly.type
_entity_poly.pdbx_seq_one_letter_code
_entity_poly.pdbx_strand_id
1 'polypeptide(L)'
;MQWRLVLQRTCWQELLANRFLTKFLRASLHIRFENRLTMKNALLLLAIFGAVIPMLYFTGAIHGEVLPLRGILPALFANSVVGGITSDLIVSSAAFWVFILGRRAGPSPWPFIAINLLIGLSMALPLYFYFAQEPRAPEPGTTTAS
;
A
#
# COMPACT_ATOMS: atom_id res chain seq x y z
N MET A 1 13.83 41.22 -6.19
CA MET A 1 12.45 41.11 -6.73
C MET A 1 12.26 39.76 -7.43
N GLN A 2 12.35 38.64 -6.70
CA GLN A 2 12.16 37.26 -7.23
C GLN A 2 11.40 36.30 -6.29
N TRP A 3 11.02 36.75 -5.09
CA TRP A 3 10.39 35.89 -4.06
C TRP A 3 8.91 35.52 -4.30
N ARG A 4 8.23 36.17 -5.26
CA ARG A 4 6.79 35.94 -5.51
C ARG A 4 6.48 34.66 -6.31
N LEU A 5 7.46 34.07 -7.00
CA LEU A 5 7.23 32.88 -7.85
C LEU A 5 7.41 31.55 -7.10
N VAL A 6 8.21 31.53 -6.03
CA VAL A 6 8.45 30.31 -5.22
C VAL A 6 7.25 29.97 -4.33
N LEU A 7 6.54 30.97 -3.81
CA LEU A 7 5.36 30.78 -2.96
C LEU A 7 4.11 30.31 -3.72
N GLN A 8 4.06 30.51 -5.03
CA GLN A 8 2.87 30.13 -5.82
C GLN A 8 2.86 28.63 -6.17
N ARG A 9 4.03 27.98 -6.26
CA ARG A 9 4.12 26.53 -6.55
C ARG A 9 3.78 25.66 -5.34
N THR A 10 4.06 26.11 -4.12
CA THR A 10 3.73 25.38 -2.89
C THR A 10 2.24 25.48 -2.52
N CYS A 11 1.61 26.63 -2.78
CA CYS A 11 0.20 26.88 -2.47
C CYS A 11 -0.79 25.97 -3.24
N TRP A 12 -0.45 25.56 -4.47
CA TRP A 12 -1.31 24.70 -5.29
C TRP A 12 -1.27 23.21 -4.89
N GLN A 13 -0.13 22.71 -4.42
CA GLN A 13 0.02 21.34 -3.93
C GLN A 13 -0.80 21.11 -2.66
N GLU A 14 -0.79 22.07 -1.74
CA GLU A 14 -1.61 22.06 -0.52
C GLU A 14 -3.12 22.11 -0.83
N LEU A 15 -3.54 22.84 -1.87
CA LEU A 15 -4.97 22.99 -2.20
C LEU A 15 -5.59 21.72 -2.83
N LEU A 16 -4.82 21.01 -3.65
CA LEU A 16 -5.24 19.71 -4.22
C LEU A 16 -5.22 18.61 -3.16
N ALA A 17 -4.23 18.60 -2.29
CA ALA A 17 -4.19 17.72 -1.12
C ALA A 17 -5.40 17.96 -0.21
N ASN A 18 -5.78 19.20 0.08
CA ASN A 18 -6.90 19.50 0.96
C ASN A 18 -8.27 19.15 0.35
N ARG A 19 -8.47 19.36 -0.96
CA ARG A 19 -9.74 18.96 -1.64
C ARG A 19 -9.86 17.46 -1.82
N PHE A 20 -8.75 16.76 -2.04
CA PHE A 20 -8.74 15.31 -2.11
C PHE A 20 -8.91 14.71 -0.72
N LEU A 21 -8.21 15.21 0.30
CA LEU A 21 -8.29 14.74 1.68
C LEU A 21 -9.66 15.02 2.29
N THR A 22 -10.29 16.16 2.02
CA THR A 22 -11.66 16.43 2.50
C THR A 22 -12.72 15.63 1.76
N LYS A 23 -12.55 15.39 0.44
CA LYS A 23 -13.39 14.44 -0.29
C LYS A 23 -13.15 13.00 0.15
N PHE A 24 -11.93 12.64 0.51
CA PHE A 24 -11.53 11.30 0.96
C PHE A 24 -11.95 11.05 2.41
N LEU A 25 -11.86 12.05 3.30
CA LEU A 25 -12.39 12.02 4.66
C LEU A 25 -13.92 12.02 4.65
N ARG A 26 -14.56 12.79 3.76
CA ARG A 26 -16.02 12.79 3.59
C ARG A 26 -16.52 11.54 2.87
N ALA A 27 -15.76 10.98 1.94
CA ALA A 27 -16.02 9.67 1.33
C ALA A 27 -15.77 8.54 2.33
N SER A 28 -14.75 8.66 3.20
CA SER A 28 -14.47 7.69 4.28
C SER A 28 -15.54 7.75 5.38
N LEU A 29 -16.05 8.94 5.72
CA LEU A 29 -17.20 9.09 6.63
C LEU A 29 -18.52 8.65 5.99
N HIS A 30 -18.60 8.65 4.66
CA HIS A 30 -19.73 8.17 3.88
C HIS A 30 -19.45 6.78 3.27
N ILE A 31 -18.55 6.00 3.86
CA ILE A 31 -18.62 4.54 3.75
C ILE A 31 -19.76 4.13 4.67
N ARG A 32 -20.98 4.39 4.20
CA ARG A 32 -22.13 3.63 4.62
C ARG A 32 -21.83 2.21 4.13
N PHE A 33 -21.33 1.38 5.04
CA PHE A 33 -21.11 -0.04 4.87
C PHE A 33 -22.42 -0.67 4.38
N GLU A 34 -22.65 -0.65 3.07
CA GLU A 34 -23.80 -1.29 2.48
C GLU A 34 -23.49 -2.79 2.49
N ASN A 35 -24.20 -3.48 3.37
CA ASN A 35 -24.06 -4.89 3.73
C ASN A 35 -24.07 -5.82 2.52
N ARG A 36 -22.91 -6.12 1.91
CA ARG A 36 -22.53 -7.41 1.28
C ARG A 36 -21.00 -7.54 1.05
N LEU A 37 -20.15 -7.01 1.93
CA LEU A 37 -18.71 -7.28 1.82
C LEU A 37 -18.38 -8.57 2.57
N THR A 38 -18.27 -9.68 1.82
CA THR A 38 -17.54 -10.84 2.32
C THR A 38 -16.09 -10.42 2.62
N MET A 39 -15.44 -11.01 3.63
CA MET A 39 -14.07 -10.66 4.05
C MET A 39 -13.09 -10.57 2.87
N LYS A 40 -13.29 -11.44 1.87
CA LYS A 40 -12.54 -11.48 0.61
C LYS A 40 -12.66 -10.20 -0.23
N ASN A 41 -13.87 -9.65 -0.37
CA ASN A 41 -14.09 -8.43 -1.14
C ASN A 41 -13.47 -7.21 -0.44
N ALA A 42 -13.57 -7.16 0.89
CA ALA A 42 -12.94 -6.09 1.68
C ALA A 42 -11.41 -6.11 1.53
N LEU A 43 -10.78 -7.30 1.56
CA LEU A 43 -9.34 -7.44 1.38
C LEU A 43 -8.88 -7.08 -0.04
N LEU A 44 -9.65 -7.42 -1.07
CA LEU A 44 -9.36 -7.01 -2.44
C LEU A 44 -9.43 -5.49 -2.61
N LEU A 45 -10.47 -4.85 -2.07
CA LEU A 45 -10.59 -3.39 -2.11
C LEU A 45 -9.41 -2.72 -1.40
N LEU A 46 -9.01 -3.24 -0.23
CA LEU A 46 -7.87 -2.71 0.51
C LEU A 46 -6.55 -2.89 -0.25
N ALA A 47 -6.36 -4.02 -0.96
CA ALA A 47 -5.20 -4.23 -1.82
C ALA A 47 -5.17 -3.21 -2.99
N ILE A 48 -6.32 -2.95 -3.63
CA ILE A 48 -6.43 -1.98 -4.72
C ILE A 48 -6.11 -0.57 -4.21
N PHE A 49 -6.71 -0.15 -3.09
CA PHE A 49 -6.41 1.15 -2.48
C PHE A 49 -4.93 1.27 -2.08
N GLY A 50 -4.36 0.19 -1.53
CA GLY A 50 -2.96 0.10 -1.17
C GLY A 50 -1.99 0.24 -2.35
N ALA A 51 -2.42 -0.03 -3.58
CA ALA A 51 -1.64 0.16 -4.81
C ALA A 51 -1.89 1.52 -5.47
N VAL A 52 -3.15 1.95 -5.53
CA VAL A 52 -3.57 3.19 -6.22
C VAL A 52 -3.06 4.42 -5.49
N ILE A 53 -3.15 4.45 -4.14
CA ILE A 53 -2.74 5.64 -3.38
C ILE A 53 -1.25 5.95 -3.59
N PRO A 54 -0.29 5.02 -3.41
CA PRO A 54 1.12 5.28 -3.70
C PRO A 54 1.37 5.71 -5.15
N MET A 55 0.71 5.06 -6.12
CA MET A 55 0.83 5.41 -7.54
C MET A 55 0.44 6.88 -7.82
N LEU A 56 -0.59 7.42 -7.17
CA LEU A 56 -1.00 8.82 -7.33
C LEU A 56 0.05 9.80 -6.79
N TYR A 57 0.77 9.45 -5.72
CA TYR A 57 1.88 10.28 -5.23
C TYR A 57 3.08 10.21 -6.18
N PHE A 58 3.37 9.04 -6.77
CA PHE A 58 4.44 8.90 -7.76
C PHE A 58 4.15 9.64 -9.07
N THR A 59 2.89 9.71 -9.53
CA THR A 59 2.53 10.47 -10.73
C THR A 59 2.65 11.99 -10.56
N GLY A 60 2.53 12.48 -9.32
CA GLY A 60 2.84 13.87 -8.99
C GLY A 60 4.34 14.21 -9.10
N ALA A 61 5.21 13.25 -8.78
CA ALA A 61 6.67 13.44 -8.79
C ALA A 61 7.26 13.54 -10.22
N ILE A 62 6.74 12.75 -11.16
CA ILE A 62 7.20 12.72 -12.56
C ILE A 62 6.92 14.00 -13.36
N HIS A 63 5.99 14.86 -12.92
CA HIS A 63 5.75 16.16 -13.57
C HIS A 63 6.73 17.26 -13.11
N GLY A 64 7.50 17.02 -12.04
CA GLY A 64 8.36 18.03 -11.41
C GLY A 64 9.84 17.85 -11.71
N GLU A 65 10.38 16.64 -11.54
CA GLU A 65 11.80 16.32 -11.74
C GLU A 65 11.95 14.79 -11.67
N VAL A 66 12.78 14.19 -12.54
CA VAL A 66 13.08 12.76 -12.47
C VAL A 66 13.93 12.54 -11.22
N LEU A 67 13.33 12.06 -10.12
CA LEU A 67 14.07 11.81 -8.89
C LEU A 67 15.14 10.74 -9.20
N PRO A 68 16.44 11.07 -9.13
CA PRO A 68 17.46 10.05 -9.32
C PRO A 68 17.35 9.02 -8.20
N LEU A 69 17.60 7.74 -8.46
CA LEU A 69 17.48 6.66 -7.45
C LEU A 69 18.24 6.97 -6.15
N ARG A 70 19.36 7.68 -6.25
CA ARG A 70 20.18 8.21 -5.14
C ARG A 70 19.46 9.24 -4.23
N GLY A 71 18.44 9.92 -4.73
CA GLY A 71 17.66 10.94 -4.00
C GLY A 71 16.48 10.40 -3.21
N ILE A 72 16.09 9.13 -3.40
CA ILE A 72 14.95 8.51 -2.71
C ILE A 72 15.26 8.33 -1.22
N LEU A 73 16.44 7.81 -0.89
CA LEU A 73 16.81 7.51 0.50
C LEU A 73 16.86 8.77 1.38
N PRO A 74 17.51 9.88 0.96
CA PRO A 74 17.45 11.14 1.69
C PRO A 74 16.03 11.71 1.79
N ALA A 75 15.20 11.55 0.75
CA ALA A 75 13.82 12.05 0.74
C ALA A 75 12.92 11.34 1.77
N LEU A 76 13.12 10.04 1.98
CA LEU A 76 12.42 9.24 2.99
C LEU A 76 12.74 9.66 4.44
N PHE A 77 13.87 10.34 4.64
CA PHE A 77 14.30 10.86 5.94
C PHE A 77 14.45 12.39 5.94
N ALA A 78 13.78 13.08 5.01
CA ALA A 78 13.92 14.53 4.85
C ALA A 78 13.45 15.34 6.08
N ASN A 79 12.56 14.78 6.89
CA ASN A 79 12.11 15.34 8.15
C ASN A 79 11.72 14.24 9.14
N SER A 80 11.58 14.59 10.42
CA SER A 80 11.30 13.64 11.51
C SER A 80 9.97 12.90 11.35
N VAL A 81 8.94 13.55 10.79
CA VAL A 81 7.61 12.94 10.61
C VAL A 81 7.65 11.89 9.49
N VAL A 82 8.20 12.23 8.33
CA VAL A 82 8.33 11.32 7.19
C VAL A 82 9.30 10.18 7.52
N GLY A 83 10.39 10.48 8.24
CA GLY A 83 11.31 9.48 8.76
C GLY A 83 10.63 8.50 9.72
N GLY A 84 9.79 9.01 10.62
CA GLY A 84 8.99 8.18 11.53
C GLY A 84 8.05 7.23 10.78
N ILE A 85 7.28 7.76 9.82
CA ILE A 85 6.37 6.96 8.98
C ILE A 85 7.15 5.91 8.17
N THR A 86 8.28 6.30 7.57
CA THR A 86 9.13 5.38 6.81
C THR A 86 9.66 4.26 7.70
N SER A 87 10.13 4.60 8.91
CA SER A 87 10.67 3.62 9.85
C SER A 87 9.61 2.60 10.29
N ASP A 88 8.38 3.05 10.55
CA ASP A 88 7.25 2.19 10.88
C ASP A 88 6.91 1.22 9.72
N LEU A 89 6.93 1.72 8.49
CA LEU A 89 6.73 0.89 7.29
C LEU A 89 7.83 -0.15 7.08
N ILE A 90 9.10 0.20 7.35
CA ILE A 90 10.23 -0.73 7.26
C ILE A 90 10.08 -1.84 8.31
N VAL A 91 9.82 -1.46 9.57
CA VAL A 91 9.66 -2.42 10.68
C VAL A 91 8.45 -3.32 10.43
N SER A 92 7.32 -2.76 10.01
CA SER A 92 6.11 -3.52 9.68
C SER A 92 6.31 -4.47 8.50
N SER A 93 7.11 -4.06 7.49
CA SER A 93 7.46 -4.92 6.36
C SER A 93 8.36 -6.08 6.78
N ALA A 94 9.36 -5.82 7.62
CA ALA A 94 10.23 -6.86 8.17
C ALA A 94 9.43 -7.86 9.03
N ALA A 95 8.53 -7.37 9.89
CA ALA A 95 7.64 -8.22 10.68
C ALA A 95 6.74 -9.09 9.79
N PHE A 96 6.21 -8.53 8.70
CA PHE A 96 5.43 -9.28 7.71
C PHE A 96 6.26 -10.39 7.04
N TRP A 97 7.52 -10.13 6.68
CA TRP A 97 8.40 -11.16 6.11
C TRP A 97 8.67 -12.30 7.09
N VAL A 98 8.97 -11.98 8.35
CA VAL A 98 9.15 -13.00 9.40
C VAL A 98 7.88 -13.84 9.56
N PHE A 99 6.71 -13.21 9.54
CA PHE A 99 5.43 -13.89 9.64
C PHE A 99 5.18 -14.87 8.48
N ILE A 100 5.36 -14.45 7.22
CA ILE A 100 5.11 -15.33 6.07
C ILE A 100 6.16 -16.44 5.92
N LEU A 101 7.43 -16.17 6.28
CA LEU A 101 8.51 -17.15 6.22
C LEU A 101 8.41 -18.18 7.34
N GLY A 102 7.89 -17.79 8.52
CA GLY A 102 7.67 -18.70 9.65
C GLY A 102 6.47 -19.65 9.47
N ARG A 103 5.62 -19.41 8.47
CA ARG A 103 4.38 -20.18 8.27
C ARG A 103 4.64 -21.43 7.44
N ARG A 104 4.43 -22.61 8.03
CA ARG A 104 4.59 -23.92 7.35
C ARG A 104 3.51 -24.25 6.33
N ALA A 105 2.34 -23.62 6.45
CA ALA A 105 1.18 -23.88 5.61
C ALA A 105 0.59 -22.54 5.12
N GLY A 106 0.54 -22.36 3.81
CA GLY A 106 0.02 -21.15 3.18
C GLY A 106 0.50 -21.00 1.73
N PRO A 107 0.12 -19.91 1.05
CA PRO A 107 0.63 -19.58 -0.27
C PRO A 107 2.15 -19.27 -0.20
N SER A 108 2.84 -19.42 -1.33
CA SER A 108 4.29 -19.21 -1.39
C SER A 108 4.66 -17.78 -0.96
N PRO A 109 5.70 -17.59 -0.13
CA PRO A 109 6.01 -16.27 0.44
C PRO A 109 6.63 -15.28 -0.56
N TRP A 110 7.42 -15.79 -1.51
CA TRP A 110 8.17 -15.00 -2.51
C TRP A 110 7.36 -13.95 -3.28
N PRO A 111 6.17 -14.25 -3.86
CA PRO A 111 5.39 -13.23 -4.56
C PRO A 111 4.97 -12.06 -3.65
N PHE A 112 4.67 -12.32 -2.38
CA PHE A 112 4.25 -11.26 -1.45
C PHE A 112 5.41 -10.38 -1.01
N ILE A 113 6.62 -10.95 -0.89
CA ILE A 113 7.84 -10.17 -0.66
C ILE A 113 8.10 -9.25 -1.85
N ALA A 114 8.01 -9.76 -3.08
CA ALA A 114 8.19 -8.96 -4.29
C ALA A 114 7.17 -7.82 -4.37
N ILE A 115 5.89 -8.07 -4.09
CA ILE A 115 4.84 -7.04 -4.07
C ILE A 115 5.10 -5.99 -2.97
N ASN A 116 5.55 -6.42 -1.80
CA ASN A 116 5.89 -5.50 -0.72
C ASN A 116 7.04 -4.56 -1.10
N LEU A 117 8.05 -5.04 -1.83
CA LEU A 117 9.17 -4.22 -2.30
C LEU A 117 8.81 -3.30 -3.48
N LEU A 118 7.97 -3.78 -4.40
CA LEU A 118 7.62 -3.04 -5.62
C LEU A 118 6.49 -2.01 -5.41
N ILE A 119 5.52 -2.33 -4.55
CA ILE A 119 4.30 -1.52 -4.39
C ILE A 119 4.15 -1.06 -2.95
N GLY A 120 4.38 -1.95 -1.98
CA GLY A 120 4.33 -1.63 -0.56
C GLY A 120 3.54 -2.63 0.28
N LEU A 121 3.70 -2.51 1.61
CA LEU A 121 3.04 -3.37 2.59
C LEU A 121 1.51 -3.30 2.52
N SER A 122 0.96 -2.11 2.22
CA SER A 122 -0.48 -1.86 2.15
C SER A 122 -1.19 -2.74 1.11
N MET A 123 -0.52 -3.11 0.01
CA MET A 123 -1.06 -4.05 -0.98
C MET A 123 -0.70 -5.51 -0.67
N ALA A 124 0.54 -5.77 -0.24
CA ALA A 124 1.02 -7.13 0.01
C ALA A 124 0.24 -7.84 1.13
N LEU A 125 -0.07 -7.13 2.22
CA LEU A 125 -0.70 -7.71 3.41
C LEU A 125 -2.16 -8.17 3.12
N PRO A 126 -3.07 -7.35 2.57
CA PRO A 126 -4.42 -7.79 2.27
C PRO A 126 -4.46 -8.91 1.22
N LEU A 127 -3.57 -8.84 0.22
CA LEU A 127 -3.47 -9.86 -0.83
C LEU A 127 -3.01 -11.21 -0.25
N TYR A 128 -2.05 -11.21 0.67
CA TYR A 128 -1.63 -12.42 1.37
C TYR A 128 -2.80 -13.04 2.15
N PHE A 129 -3.57 -12.24 2.89
CA PHE A 129 -4.73 -12.76 3.61
C PHE A 129 -5.83 -13.28 2.69
N TYR A 130 -6.00 -12.71 1.50
CA TYR A 130 -6.94 -13.22 0.51
C TYR A 130 -6.59 -14.65 0.08
N PHE A 131 -5.35 -14.91 -0.32
CA PHE A 131 -4.90 -16.24 -0.74
C PHE A 131 -4.77 -17.23 0.42
N ALA A 132 -4.43 -16.76 1.62
CA ALA A 132 -4.38 -17.61 2.80
C ALA A 132 -5.78 -18.14 3.23
N GLN A 133 -6.87 -17.56 2.72
CA GLN A 133 -8.25 -17.98 2.99
C GLN A 133 -8.82 -18.96 1.94
N GLU A 134 -8.09 -19.27 0.88
CA GLU A 134 -8.56 -20.26 -0.09
C GLU A 134 -8.43 -21.67 0.51
N PRO A 135 -9.51 -22.48 0.49
CA PRO A 135 -9.41 -23.89 0.82
C PRO A 135 -8.36 -24.53 -0.08
N ARG A 136 -7.35 -25.18 0.52
CA ARG A 136 -6.36 -25.93 -0.23
C ARG A 136 -7.10 -26.90 -1.15
N ALA A 137 -6.80 -26.89 -2.44
CA ALA A 137 -7.36 -27.86 -3.37
C ALA A 137 -7.16 -29.28 -2.80
N PRO A 138 -8.18 -30.16 -2.86
CA PRO A 138 -8.03 -31.52 -2.35
C PRO A 138 -6.82 -32.17 -3.03
N GLU A 139 -5.98 -32.81 -2.21
CA GLU A 139 -4.82 -33.57 -2.66
C GLU A 139 -5.25 -34.54 -3.78
N PRO A 140 -4.57 -34.55 -4.94
CA PRO A 140 -4.84 -35.51 -6.00
C PRO A 140 -4.41 -36.91 -5.52
N GLY A 141 -5.29 -37.58 -4.78
CA GLY A 141 -5.03 -38.87 -4.16
C GLY A 141 -6.19 -39.47 -3.36
N THR A 142 -7.20 -38.71 -2.97
CA THR A 142 -8.38 -39.27 -2.27
C THR A 142 -9.44 -39.74 -3.26
N THR A 143 -9.09 -40.67 -4.15
CA THR A 143 -10.08 -41.62 -4.67
C THR A 143 -10.19 -42.74 -3.65
N THR A 144 -10.92 -42.50 -2.56
CA THR A 144 -11.47 -43.61 -1.79
C THR A 144 -12.54 -44.25 -2.67
N ALA A 145 -12.10 -45.26 -3.43
CA ALA A 145 -12.98 -46.30 -3.92
C ALA A 145 -13.65 -46.93 -2.70
N SER A 146 -14.96 -46.82 -2.61
CA SER A 146 -15.81 -47.70 -1.82
C SER A 146 -17.20 -47.77 -2.44
#